data_AF-A0A843KKQ7-F1
#
_entry.id   AF-A0A843KKQ7-F1
#
_cell.length_a   1.000
_cell.length_b   1.000
_cell.length_c   1.000
_cell.angle_alpha   90.00
_cell.angle_beta   90.00
_cell.angle_gamma   90.00
#
_symmetry.space_group_name_H-M   'P 1'
#
loop_
_entity.id
_entity.type
_entity.pdbx_description
1 polymer ?
#
loop_
_entity_poly.entity_id
_entity_poly.type
_entity_poly.pdbx_seq_one_letter_code
_entity_poly.pdbx_strand_id
1 'polypeptide(L)'
;MARFKLEDGAIVDTDRAAQSWDEATEWDGRNHISKATGDQFTHETLYKSAKGRYYIVHSSQWQGSRDHAEEIPPRDAAAWLLQNDHELPEDLAEYEGDVIE
;
A
#
# COMPACT_ATOMS: atom_id res chain seq x y z
N MET A 1 6.64 -1.77 -14.94
CA MET A 1 7.62 -2.79 -14.47
C MET A 1 8.55 -2.13 -13.46
N ALA A 2 8.20 -2.18 -12.17
CA ALA A 2 9.01 -1.59 -11.12
C ALA A 2 9.42 -2.67 -10.12
N ARG A 3 10.74 -2.82 -9.93
CA ARG A 3 11.32 -3.73 -8.95
C ARG A 3 11.78 -2.89 -7.80
N PHE A 4 11.25 -3.17 -6.62
CA PHE A 4 11.64 -2.46 -5.42
C PHE A 4 12.44 -3.38 -4.53
N LYS A 5 13.44 -2.80 -3.87
CA LYS A 5 14.19 -3.49 -2.85
C LYS A 5 13.57 -3.07 -1.51
N LEU A 6 12.99 -4.04 -0.81
CA LEU A 6 12.51 -3.89 0.55
C LEU A 6 13.68 -3.65 1.51
N GLU A 7 13.37 -3.14 2.70
CA GLU A 7 14.38 -2.87 3.73
C GLU A 7 15.10 -4.13 4.22
N ASP A 8 14.42 -5.28 4.28
CA ASP A 8 14.99 -6.60 4.55
C ASP A 8 15.99 -7.06 3.46
N GLY A 9 16.06 -6.34 2.34
CA GLY A 9 16.89 -6.67 1.18
C GLY A 9 16.22 -7.61 0.18
N ALA A 10 14.98 -8.02 0.46
CA ALA A 10 14.14 -8.75 -0.48
C ALA A 10 13.79 -7.86 -1.69
N ILE A 11 13.85 -8.43 -2.90
CA ILE A 11 13.43 -7.74 -4.12
C ILE A 11 12.01 -8.18 -4.44
N VAL A 12 11.09 -7.23 -4.45
CA VAL A 12 9.69 -7.41 -4.87
C VAL A 12 9.48 -6.83 -6.25
N ASP A 13 8.61 -7.47 -7.02
CA ASP A 13 8.27 -7.07 -8.37
C ASP A 13 6.77 -6.80 -8.42
N THR A 14 6.38 -5.56 -8.73
CA THR A 14 4.96 -5.16 -8.75
C THR A 14 4.16 -5.85 -9.85
N ASP A 15 4.81 -6.32 -10.92
CA ASP A 15 4.16 -7.05 -12.01
C ASP A 15 3.83 -8.50 -11.59
N ARG A 16 4.63 -9.06 -10.68
CA ARG A 16 4.40 -10.40 -10.10
C ARG A 16 3.65 -10.37 -8.78
N ALA A 17 3.11 -9.22 -8.40
CA ALA A 17 2.19 -9.15 -7.29
C ALA A 17 0.98 -10.03 -7.58
N ALA A 18 0.58 -10.83 -6.60
CA ALA A 18 -0.67 -11.58 -6.69
C ALA A 18 -1.88 -10.65 -6.67
N GLN A 19 -1.77 -9.54 -5.93
CA GLN A 19 -2.81 -8.54 -5.80
C GLN A 19 -2.22 -7.18 -5.50
N SER A 20 -2.92 -6.12 -5.90
CA SER A 20 -2.55 -4.73 -5.67
C SER A 20 -3.81 -3.93 -5.32
N TRP A 21 -3.69 -3.00 -4.38
CA TRP A 21 -4.73 -2.09 -3.96
C TRP A 21 -4.19 -0.66 -4.05
N ASP A 22 -4.83 0.13 -4.90
CA ASP A 22 -4.57 1.56 -5.02
C ASP A 22 -5.22 2.30 -3.84
N GLU A 23 -4.59 3.37 -3.38
CA GLU A 23 -5.20 4.21 -2.33
C GLU A 23 -6.53 4.81 -2.77
N ALA A 24 -7.39 5.06 -1.79
CA ALA A 24 -8.56 5.89 -2.01
C ALA A 24 -8.10 7.35 -2.11
N THR A 25 -8.54 8.05 -3.16
CA THR A 25 -8.35 9.50 -3.25
C THR A 25 -9.68 10.20 -3.04
N GLU A 26 -9.68 11.25 -2.22
CA GLU A 26 -10.84 12.09 -1.98
C GLU A 26 -10.73 13.38 -2.79
N TRP A 27 -11.84 13.80 -3.40
CA TRP A 27 -11.93 15.04 -4.13
C TRP A 27 -12.36 16.19 -3.22
N ASP A 28 -11.43 17.10 -2.88
CA ASP A 28 -11.69 18.28 -2.04
C ASP A 28 -12.22 19.49 -2.85
N GLY A 29 -12.72 19.29 -4.07
CA GLY A 29 -13.21 20.37 -4.93
C GLY A 29 -12.15 21.07 -5.78
N ARG A 30 -10.86 20.77 -5.57
CA ARG A 30 -9.73 21.29 -6.38
C ARG A 30 -8.70 20.24 -6.77
N ASN A 31 -8.39 19.30 -5.89
CA ASN A 31 -7.39 18.26 -6.11
C ASN A 31 -7.90 16.92 -5.55
N HIS A 32 -7.33 15.82 -6.05
CA HIS A 32 -7.41 14.51 -5.42
C HIS A 32 -6.40 14.47 -4.27
N ILE A 33 -6.89 14.31 -3.05
CA ILE A 33 -6.07 14.11 -1.86
C ILE A 33 -6.08 12.61 -1.54
N SER A 34 -4.91 12.01 -1.44
CA SER A 34 -4.77 10.63 -1.01
C SER A 34 -5.27 10.46 0.42
N LYS A 35 -6.16 9.50 0.66
CA LYS A 35 -6.63 9.18 2.01
C LYS A 35 -5.58 8.47 2.85
N ALA A 36 -4.70 7.72 2.19
CA ALA A 36 -3.61 6.99 2.85
C ALA A 36 -2.56 7.94 3.45
N THR A 37 -2.04 8.88 2.65
CA THR A 37 -1.01 9.83 3.09
C THR A 37 -1.56 11.15 3.60
N GLY A 38 -2.78 11.53 3.23
CA GLY A 38 -3.33 12.87 3.43
C GLY A 38 -2.74 13.93 2.48
N ASP A 39 -1.95 13.52 1.48
CA ASP A 39 -1.23 14.40 0.57
C ASP A 39 -1.77 14.31 -0.86
N GLN A 40 -1.61 15.38 -1.66
CA GLN A 40 -2.01 15.35 -3.07
C GLN A 40 -0.91 14.81 -4.01
N PHE A 41 0.34 14.79 -3.53
CA PHE A 41 1.51 14.45 -4.36
C PHE A 41 2.18 13.13 -3.96
N THR A 42 1.84 12.60 -2.79
CA THR A 42 2.40 11.36 -2.26
C THR A 42 1.32 10.30 -2.33
N HIS A 43 1.59 9.27 -3.11
CA HIS A 43 0.69 8.19 -3.42
C HIS A 43 1.24 6.90 -2.81
N GLU A 44 0.39 6.16 -2.13
CA GLU A 44 0.69 4.86 -1.53
C GLU A 44 -0.09 3.76 -2.23
N THR A 45 0.58 2.67 -2.59
CA THR A 45 -0.09 1.53 -3.19
C THR A 45 0.34 0.27 -2.47
N LEU A 46 -0.62 -0.45 -1.91
CA LEU A 46 -0.37 -1.72 -1.23
C LEU A 46 -0.31 -2.85 -2.26
N TYR A 47 0.70 -3.70 -2.16
CA TYR A 47 0.86 -4.88 -2.99
C TYR A 47 1.02 -6.13 -2.13
N LYS A 48 0.43 -7.23 -2.61
CA LYS A 48 0.64 -8.58 -2.09
C LYS A 48 1.51 -9.38 -3.04
N SER A 49 2.67 -9.80 -2.59
CA SER A 49 3.52 -10.73 -3.31
C SER A 49 2.85 -12.10 -3.46
N ALA A 50 3.14 -12.83 -4.53
CA ALA A 50 2.74 -14.23 -4.70
C ALA A 50 3.20 -15.15 -3.56
N LYS A 51 4.19 -14.75 -2.76
CA LYS A 51 4.63 -15.43 -1.54
C LYS A 51 3.79 -15.11 -0.29
N GLY A 52 2.77 -14.25 -0.38
CA GLY A 52 1.97 -13.80 0.75
C GLY A 52 2.60 -12.69 1.60
N ARG A 53 3.60 -11.97 1.07
CA ARG A 53 4.19 -10.80 1.74
C ARG A 53 3.47 -9.52 1.30
N TYR A 54 3.17 -8.65 2.24
CA TYR A 54 2.60 -7.34 1.99
C TYR A 54 3.68 -6.26 1.98
N TYR A 55 3.58 -5.34 1.04
CA TYR A 55 4.50 -4.20 0.93
C TYR A 55 3.78 -3.01 0.33
N ILE A 56 4.06 -1.82 0.85
CA ILE A 56 3.55 -0.56 0.33
C ILE A 56 4.61 0.05 -0.57
N VAL A 57 4.19 0.52 -1.73
CA VAL A 57 5.00 1.34 -2.61
C VAL A 57 4.60 2.79 -2.40
N HIS A 58 5.54 3.60 -1.92
CA HIS A 58 5.39 5.04 -1.86
C HIS A 58 5.91 5.62 -3.17
N SER A 59 5.02 6.28 -3.89
CA SER A 59 5.34 7.00 -5.11
C SER A 59 5.05 8.48 -4.92
N SER A 60 5.94 9.34 -5.37
CA SER A 60 5.77 10.79 -5.24
C SER A 60 5.83 11.43 -6.61
N GLN A 61 4.86 12.27 -6.93
CA GLN A 61 4.85 13.01 -8.19
C GLN A 61 5.80 14.23 -8.20
N TRP A 62 6.54 14.45 -7.11
CA TRP A 62 7.56 15.50 -7.01
C TRP A 62 8.80 15.15 -7.84
N GLN A 63 9.19 16.07 -8.73
CA GLN A 63 10.44 16.01 -9.51
C GLN A 63 11.65 15.78 -8.58
N GLY A 64 12.28 14.61 -8.71
CA GLY A 64 13.46 14.22 -7.94
C GLY A 64 13.19 13.31 -6.75
N SER A 65 11.92 13.04 -6.41
CA SER A 65 11.59 11.98 -5.46
C SER A 65 11.79 10.61 -6.10
N ARG A 66 12.21 9.64 -5.28
CA ARG A 66 12.39 8.25 -5.71
C ARG A 66 11.31 7.41 -5.08
N ASP A 67 10.64 6.64 -5.92
CA ASP A 67 9.71 5.62 -5.47
C ASP A 67 10.47 4.56 -4.65
N HIS A 68 9.91 4.17 -3.52
CA HIS A 68 10.47 3.12 -2.67
C HIS A 68 9.36 2.22 -2.18
N ALA A 69 9.72 0.98 -1.84
CA ALA A 69 8.79 0.04 -1.24
C ALA A 69 9.23 -0.32 0.16
N GLU A 70 8.27 -0.29 1.07
CA GLU A 70 8.42 -0.70 2.45
C GLU A 70 7.63 -2.00 2.67
N GLU A 71 8.24 -2.98 3.32
CA GLU A 71 7.52 -4.20 3.68
C GLU A 71 6.79 -3.97 4.99
N ILE A 72 5.53 -4.36 5.03
CA ILE A 72 4.69 -4.18 6.21
C ILE A 72 4.11 -5.53 6.63
N PRO A 73 3.89 -5.74 7.94
CA PRO A 73 3.24 -6.94 8.41
C PRO A 73 1.77 -6.97 7.95
N PRO A 74 1.15 -8.17 7.92
CA PRO A 74 -0.26 -8.34 7.54
C PRO A 74 -1.22 -7.44 8.34
N ARG A 75 -0.93 -7.23 9.62
CA ARG A 75 -1.71 -6.38 10.53
C ARG A 75 -1.79 -4.92 10.05
N ASP A 76 -0.65 -4.33 9.72
CA ASP A 76 -0.58 -2.97 9.17
C ASP A 76 -1.21 -2.89 7.77
N ALA A 77 -1.06 -3.94 6.97
CA ALA A 77 -1.70 -4.02 5.66
C ALA A 77 -3.23 -4.01 5.78
N ALA A 78 -3.78 -4.71 6.77
CA ALA A 78 -5.19 -4.70 7.07
C ALA A 78 -5.67 -3.30 7.51
N ALA A 79 -4.94 -2.65 8.42
CA ALA A 79 -5.25 -1.28 8.84
C ALA A 79 -5.26 -0.29 7.67
N TRP A 80 -4.28 -0.40 6.76
CA TRP A 80 -4.20 0.44 5.55
C TRP A 80 -5.39 0.20 4.61
N LEU A 81 -5.78 -1.06 4.40
CA LEU A 81 -6.95 -1.41 3.57
C LEU A 81 -8.24 -0.83 4.15
N LEU A 82 -8.45 -0.99 5.46
CA LEU A 82 -9.60 -0.43 6.17
C LEU A 82 -9.65 1.10 6.08
N GLN A 83 -8.48 1.77 6.21
CA GLN A 83 -8.40 3.22 6.08
C GLN A 83 -8.75 3.70 4.67
N ASN A 84 -8.46 2.89 3.65
CA ASN A 84 -8.76 3.17 2.25
C ASN A 84 -10.13 2.63 1.80
N ASP A 85 -10.97 2.18 2.73
CA ASP A 85 -12.32 1.63 2.45
C ASP A 85 -12.29 0.39 1.51
N HIS A 86 -11.19 -0.37 1.54
CA HIS A 86 -11.04 -1.60 0.77
C HIS A 86 -11.48 -2.83 1.55
N GLU A 87 -11.98 -3.84 0.82
CA GLU A 87 -12.30 -5.13 1.40
C GLU A 87 -11.02 -5.89 1.79
N LEU A 88 -11.01 -6.41 3.03
CA LEU A 88 -9.93 -7.25 3.51
C LEU A 88 -9.98 -8.61 2.80
N PRO A 89 -8.88 -9.07 2.17
CA PRO A 89 -8.83 -10.42 1.64
C PRO A 89 -8.95 -11.44 2.78
N GLU A 90 -9.45 -12.65 2.49
CA GLU A 90 -9.68 -13.73 3.47
C GLU A 90 -8.44 -14.04 4.34
N ASP A 91 -7.26 -13.81 3.77
CA ASP A 91 -5.94 -13.97 4.39
C ASP A 91 -5.64 -12.91 5.48
N LEU A 92 -6.28 -11.74 5.40
CA LEU A 92 -6.20 -10.65 6.38
C LEU A 92 -7.43 -10.59 7.30
N ALA A 93 -8.52 -11.28 6.95
CA ALA A 93 -9.75 -11.30 7.73
C ALA A 93 -9.54 -11.87 9.15
N GLU A 94 -8.55 -12.75 9.38
CA GLU A 94 -8.21 -13.18 10.74
C GLU A 94 -7.60 -12.05 11.60
N TYR A 95 -6.92 -11.10 10.96
CA TYR A 95 -6.29 -9.96 11.62
C TYR A 95 -7.24 -8.79 11.83
N GLU A 96 -8.41 -8.77 11.16
CA GLU A 96 -9.45 -7.74 11.36
C GLU A 96 -9.81 -7.61 12.84
N GLY A 97 -9.97 -8.73 13.54
CA GLY A 97 -10.28 -8.75 14.98
C GLY A 97 -9.14 -8.27 15.89
N ASP A 98 -7.87 -8.41 15.47
CA ASP A 98 -6.67 -8.03 16.25
C ASP A 98 -6.29 -6.55 16.06
N VAL A 99 -6.73 -5.94 14.95
CA VAL A 99 -6.53 -4.51 14.67
C VAL A 99 -7.52 -3.63 15.46
N ILE A 100 -8.64 -4.19 15.94
CA ILE A 100 -9.73 -3.45 16.61
C ILE A 100 -9.65 -3.49 18.17
N GLU A 101 -8.56 -3.96 18.78
CA GLU A 101 -8.36 -3.90 20.25
C GLU A 101 -7.68 -2.61 20.75
#